data_AF-A0AAP9ED36-F1
#
_entry.id   AF-A0AAP9ED36-F1
#
_cell.length_a   1.000
_cell.length_b   1.000
_cell.length_c   1.000
_cell.angle_alpha   90.00
_cell.angle_beta   90.00
_cell.angle_gamma   90.00
#
_symmetry.space_group_name_H-M   'P 1'
#
loop_
_entity.id
_entity.type
_entity.pdbx_description
1 polymer ?
#
loop_
_entity_poly.entity_id
_entity_poly.type
_entity_poly.pdbx_seq_one_letter_code
_entity_poly.pdbx_strand_id
1 'polypeptide(L)'
;MTKKLLKFLSFWFINFVFCGVVSSLLQLHLRQWLLLVLIMTLATFVIVLWANFWENRQQQELTVMEKRMADTVAGETPRGVLAEPGSPYYALIKQFNVMQHQIEQARQTAQRDVTNYRSLLASLPVGVININRAHTIDVFNETAADLLGIQRPETPIAESMVIRQFTLSELITQTFNTQKNQQSILNLQINGDMKQYEVSTLYHQGNLKHAEVMIIIYDLTSVLQVERMQSDFLANASHELKTPLTAITGFIETLQGPAGADQATREMFLAIVAQEAKRLSSLVNDILSLSRVQQKREAVQTELVIHDMVAEQWQHVMPLAETKAVQLRNDVPDDFIIRGLKTDVEMILQNLIVNAVKYNVQGGDIHVTAYKDHQHWQLNVKDTGIGIPTNQQSRIFERFYRGDESRQRKIASGTGLGLAIVNEIVNKHNGEIKVQSQVAVGTTISVTLPL
;
A
#
# COMPACT_ATOMS: atom_id res chain seq x y z
N MET A 1 -9.07 9.43 -77.56
CA MET A 1 -8.59 10.47 -78.48
C MET A 1 -9.43 11.71 -78.27
N THR A 2 -8.89 12.65 -77.50
CA THR A 2 -9.66 13.45 -76.53
C THR A 2 -9.96 14.85 -77.08
N LYS A 3 -10.96 15.53 -76.49
CA LYS A 3 -11.31 16.94 -76.76
C LYS A 3 -10.10 17.88 -76.90
N LYS A 4 -8.95 17.56 -76.30
CA LYS A 4 -7.67 18.29 -76.45
C LYS A 4 -7.17 18.28 -77.91
N LEU A 5 -7.21 17.14 -78.62
CA LEU A 5 -6.74 17.02 -80.01
C LEU A 5 -7.63 17.82 -80.98
N LEU A 6 -8.94 17.77 -80.78
CA LEU A 6 -9.91 18.51 -81.60
C LEU A 6 -9.75 20.04 -81.41
N LYS A 7 -9.53 20.50 -80.17
CA LYS A 7 -9.24 21.91 -79.86
C LYS A 7 -7.90 22.36 -80.45
N PHE A 8 -6.89 21.49 -80.45
CA PHE A 8 -5.58 21.79 -81.03
C PHE A 8 -5.68 21.96 -82.55
N LEU A 9 -6.37 21.03 -83.22
CA LEU A 9 -6.62 21.07 -84.67
C LEU A 9 -7.46 22.29 -85.06
N SER A 10 -8.52 22.61 -84.31
CA SER A 10 -9.35 23.79 -84.59
C SER A 10 -8.60 25.10 -84.39
N PHE A 11 -7.76 25.20 -83.35
CA PHE A 11 -6.91 26.36 -83.12
C PHE A 11 -5.90 26.57 -84.26
N TRP A 12 -5.27 25.48 -84.72
CA TRP A 12 -4.34 25.53 -85.85
C TRP A 12 -5.02 25.91 -87.16
N PHE A 13 -6.21 25.37 -87.43
CA PHE A 13 -6.99 25.71 -88.61
C PHE A 13 -7.38 27.20 -88.63
N ILE A 14 -7.89 27.73 -87.52
CA ILE A 14 -8.28 29.14 -87.41
C ILE A 14 -7.07 30.07 -87.58
N ASN A 15 -5.94 29.76 -86.92
CA ASN A 15 -4.74 30.59 -87.04
C ASN A 15 -4.08 30.49 -88.42
N PHE A 16 -4.12 29.32 -89.07
CA PHE A 16 -3.63 29.17 -90.44
C PHE A 16 -4.45 30.01 -91.43
N VAL A 17 -5.78 29.99 -91.31
CA VAL A 17 -6.68 30.85 -92.09
C VAL A 17 -6.39 32.33 -91.81
N PHE A 18 -6.21 32.71 -90.54
CA PHE A 18 -5.87 34.08 -90.16
C PHE A 18 -4.54 34.55 -90.74
N CYS A 19 -3.47 33.75 -90.65
CA CYS A 19 -2.17 34.05 -91.26
C CYS A 19 -2.28 34.16 -92.79
N GLY A 20 -3.12 33.35 -93.43
CA GLY A 20 -3.41 33.46 -94.87
C GLY A 20 -4.07 34.80 -95.24
N VAL A 21 -5.05 35.24 -94.45
CA VAL A 21 -5.74 36.53 -94.64
C VAL A 21 -4.80 37.71 -94.40
N VAL A 22 -3.99 37.67 -93.34
CA VAL A 22 -2.99 38.71 -93.01
C VAL A 22 -1.92 38.80 -94.10
N SER A 23 -1.48 37.66 -94.66
CA SER A 23 -0.54 37.62 -95.77
C SER A 23 -1.08 38.26 -97.04
N SER A 24 -2.37 38.06 -97.32
CA SER A 24 -3.08 38.65 -98.46
C SER A 24 -3.19 40.17 -98.31
N LEU A 25 -3.53 40.67 -97.12
CA LEU A 25 -3.70 42.09 -96.82
C LEU A 25 -2.39 42.89 -96.80
N LEU A 26 -1.30 42.31 -96.31
CA LEU A 26 0.00 43.00 -96.14
C LEU A 26 0.99 42.77 -97.31
N GLN A 27 0.59 42.05 -98.36
CA GLN A 27 1.44 41.70 -99.52
C GLN A 27 2.81 41.11 -99.12
N LEU A 28 2.82 40.23 -98.11
CA LEU A 28 4.05 39.65 -97.57
C LEU A 28 4.73 38.74 -98.59
N HIS A 29 6.06 38.84 -98.71
CA HIS A 29 6.85 37.90 -99.52
C HIS A 29 6.88 36.50 -98.89
N LEU A 30 7.07 35.46 -99.70
CA LEU A 30 7.08 34.04 -99.27
C LEU A 30 7.98 33.79 -98.04
N ARG A 31 9.14 34.47 -97.96
CA ARG A 31 10.06 34.37 -96.80
C ARG A 31 9.44 34.94 -95.50
N GLN A 32 8.69 36.03 -95.57
CA GLN A 32 8.02 36.65 -94.41
C GLN A 32 6.84 35.81 -93.94
N TRP A 33 6.10 35.18 -94.87
CA TRP A 33 5.01 34.27 -94.53
C TRP A 33 5.52 33.00 -93.83
N LEU A 34 6.57 32.37 -94.35
CA LEU A 34 7.20 31.21 -93.70
C LEU A 34 7.74 31.55 -92.30
N LEU A 35 8.27 32.76 -92.12
CA LEU A 35 8.77 33.24 -90.82
C LEU A 35 7.63 33.43 -89.81
N LEU A 36 6.47 33.96 -90.22
CA LEU A 36 5.29 34.07 -89.36
C LEU A 36 4.75 32.70 -88.93
N VAL A 37 4.65 31.76 -89.86
CA VAL A 37 4.22 30.38 -89.55
C VAL A 37 5.21 29.74 -88.57
N LEU A 38 6.52 29.92 -88.78
CA LEU A 38 7.55 29.40 -87.88
C LEU A 38 7.44 29.99 -86.47
N ILE A 39 7.29 31.32 -86.33
CA ILE A 39 7.10 31.97 -85.02
C ILE A 39 5.86 31.42 -84.32
N MET A 40 4.76 31.26 -85.06
CA MET A 40 3.52 30.74 -84.51
C MET A 40 3.66 29.29 -84.05
N THR A 41 4.34 28.44 -84.84
CA THR A 41 4.63 27.04 -84.43
C THR A 41 5.44 27.02 -83.14
N LEU A 42 6.50 27.84 -83.06
CA LEU A 42 7.37 27.91 -81.89
C LEU A 42 6.60 28.42 -80.67
N ALA A 43 5.77 29.45 -80.83
CA ALA A 43 4.93 29.98 -79.75
C ALA A 43 3.94 28.92 -79.24
N THR A 44 3.27 28.18 -80.14
CA THR A 44 2.36 27.09 -79.73
C THR A 44 3.10 25.96 -79.03
N PHE A 45 4.30 25.61 -79.50
CA PHE A 45 5.13 24.60 -78.87
C PHE A 45 5.55 25.01 -77.46
N VAL A 46 5.96 26.27 -77.26
CA VAL A 46 6.29 26.83 -75.94
C VAL A 46 5.07 26.83 -75.02
N ILE A 47 3.89 27.24 -75.51
CA ILE A 47 2.65 27.23 -74.72
C ILE A 47 2.28 25.80 -74.30
N VAL A 48 2.40 24.81 -75.18
CA VAL A 48 2.11 23.40 -74.86
C VAL A 48 3.12 22.86 -73.86
N LEU A 49 4.40 23.14 -74.02
CA LEU A 49 5.43 22.76 -73.04
C LEU A 49 5.15 23.39 -71.67
N TRP A 50 4.78 24.67 -71.64
CA TRP A 50 4.47 25.39 -70.41
C TRP A 50 3.20 24.86 -69.74
N ALA A 51 2.15 24.55 -70.52
CA ALA A 51 0.92 23.94 -70.03
C ALA A 51 1.17 22.53 -69.46
N ASN A 52 1.94 21.69 -70.17
CA ASN A 52 2.31 20.36 -69.69
C ASN A 52 3.19 20.41 -68.43
N PHE A 53 4.12 21.37 -68.35
CA PHE A 53 4.93 21.60 -67.15
C PHE A 53 4.04 21.96 -65.96
N TRP A 54 3.07 22.85 -66.15
CA TRP A 54 2.13 23.23 -65.08
C TRP A 54 1.18 22.10 -64.69
N GLU A 55 0.64 21.36 -65.65
CA GLU A 55 -0.23 20.20 -65.41
C GLU A 55 0.51 19.10 -64.63
N ASN A 56 1.77 18.81 -64.98
CA ASN A 56 2.60 17.86 -64.25
C ASN A 56 2.90 18.32 -62.81
N ARG A 57 3.20 19.61 -62.61
CA ARG A 57 3.46 20.14 -61.27
C ARG A 57 2.21 20.09 -60.37
N GLN A 58 1.04 20.39 -60.93
CA GLN A 58 -0.24 20.25 -60.21
C GLN A 58 -0.55 18.80 -59.83
N GLN A 59 -0.29 17.84 -60.73
CA GLN A 59 -0.46 16.42 -60.45
C GLN A 59 0.46 15.94 -59.32
N GLN A 60 1.72 16.42 -59.27
CA GLN A 60 2.65 16.08 -58.19
C GLN A 60 2.14 16.50 -56.80
N GLU A 61 1.56 17.70 -56.67
CA GLU A 61 0.97 18.15 -55.39
C GLU A 61 -0.17 17.22 -54.93
N LEU A 62 -1.04 16.82 -55.86
CA LEU A 62 -2.14 15.89 -55.58
C LEU A 62 -1.64 14.50 -55.22
N THR A 63 -0.65 13.96 -55.93
CA THR A 63 -0.07 12.64 -55.61
C THR A 63 0.61 12.63 -54.24
N VAL A 64 1.30 13.71 -53.87
CA VAL A 64 1.88 13.84 -52.53
C VAL A 64 0.77 13.90 -51.47
N MET A 65 -0.29 14.65 -51.72
CA MET A 65 -1.45 14.73 -50.82
C MET A 65 -2.16 13.38 -50.67
N GLU A 66 -2.39 12.67 -51.78
CA GLU A 66 -3.01 11.33 -51.81
C GLU A 66 -2.17 10.32 -51.02
N LYS A 67 -0.85 10.31 -51.23
CA LYS A 67 0.06 9.47 -50.45
C LYS A 67 -0.01 9.79 -48.96
N ARG A 68 0.01 11.08 -48.60
CA ARG A 68 -0.03 11.52 -47.19
C ARG A 68 -1.37 11.20 -46.53
N MET A 69 -2.47 11.26 -47.28
CA MET A 69 -3.78 10.78 -46.83
C MET A 69 -3.74 9.28 -46.53
N ALA A 70 -3.15 8.48 -47.43
CA ALA A 70 -2.99 7.05 -47.22
C ALA A 70 -2.14 6.75 -45.97
N ASP A 71 -1.01 7.45 -45.79
CA ASP A 71 -0.14 7.33 -44.61
C ASP A 71 -0.93 7.63 -43.30
N THR A 72 -1.77 8.67 -43.31
CA THR A 72 -2.58 9.05 -42.14
C THR A 72 -3.62 7.98 -41.79
N VAL A 73 -4.28 7.43 -42.80
CA VAL A 73 -5.29 6.36 -42.63
C VAL A 73 -4.62 5.07 -42.15
N ALA A 74 -3.39 4.81 -42.57
CA ALA A 74 -2.56 3.72 -42.07
C ALA A 74 -2.06 3.93 -40.63
N GLY A 75 -2.30 5.10 -40.04
CA GLY A 75 -1.93 5.42 -38.66
C GLY A 75 -0.49 5.89 -38.49
N GLU A 76 0.20 6.25 -39.57
CA GLU A 76 1.52 6.91 -39.52
C GLU A 76 1.37 8.41 -39.19
N THR A 77 2.48 9.08 -38.84
CA THR A 77 2.53 10.53 -38.56
C THR A 77 3.19 11.29 -39.73
N PRO A 78 2.48 11.47 -40.86
CA PRO A 78 3.06 12.11 -42.03
C PRO A 78 3.35 13.60 -41.76
N ARG A 79 4.46 14.10 -42.31
CA ARG A 79 4.72 15.54 -42.34
C ARG A 79 3.64 16.25 -43.17
N GLY A 80 3.25 17.44 -42.73
CA GLY A 80 2.31 18.30 -43.47
C GLY A 80 2.77 18.53 -44.91
N VAL A 81 1.79 18.71 -45.81
CA VAL A 81 2.04 19.00 -47.22
C VAL A 81 2.37 20.48 -47.36
N LEU A 82 3.50 20.82 -47.98
CA LEU A 82 3.88 22.22 -48.19
C LEU A 82 2.88 22.89 -49.14
N ALA A 83 2.28 24.00 -48.70
CA ALA A 83 1.31 24.76 -49.48
C ALA A 83 2.01 25.95 -50.15
N GLU A 84 2.18 25.91 -51.47
CA GLU A 84 2.71 27.05 -52.22
C GLU A 84 1.61 28.12 -52.43
N PRO A 85 1.83 29.40 -52.08
CA PRO A 85 0.80 30.45 -52.21
C PRO A 85 0.22 30.65 -53.63
N GLY A 86 0.92 30.19 -54.66
CA GLY A 86 0.48 30.26 -56.06
C GLY A 86 -0.25 29.00 -56.57
N SER A 87 -0.38 27.95 -55.76
CA SER A 87 -1.06 26.71 -56.17
C SER A 87 -2.58 26.89 -56.20
N PRO A 88 -3.28 26.37 -57.24
CA PRO A 88 -4.75 26.29 -57.25
C PRO A 88 -5.33 25.48 -56.07
N TYR A 89 -4.53 24.62 -55.45
CA TYR A 89 -4.93 23.75 -54.34
C TYR A 89 -4.52 24.27 -52.97
N TYR A 90 -3.93 25.46 -52.89
CA TYR A 90 -3.40 26.03 -51.64
C TYR A 90 -4.40 25.98 -50.47
N ALA A 91 -5.66 26.37 -50.69
CA ALA A 91 -6.70 26.36 -49.66
C ALA A 91 -7.02 24.94 -49.16
N LEU A 92 -7.06 23.96 -50.08
CA LEU A 92 -7.31 22.55 -49.76
C LEU A 92 -6.14 21.95 -48.98
N ILE A 93 -4.90 22.20 -49.40
CA ILE A 93 -3.68 21.75 -48.70
C ILE A 93 -3.64 22.34 -47.28
N LYS A 94 -3.99 23.63 -47.12
CA LYS A 94 -4.07 24.27 -45.81
C LYS A 94 -5.12 23.63 -44.90
N GLN A 95 -6.32 23.37 -45.40
CA GLN A 95 -7.37 22.67 -44.64
C GLN A 95 -6.96 21.24 -44.26
N PHE A 96 -6.33 20.53 -45.19
CA PHE A 96 -5.79 19.20 -44.94
C PHE A 96 -4.76 19.21 -43.80
N ASN A 97 -3.80 20.14 -43.82
CA ASN A 97 -2.80 20.26 -42.75
C ASN A 97 -3.44 20.58 -41.38
N VAL A 98 -4.49 21.41 -41.34
CA VAL A 98 -5.23 21.69 -40.10
C VAL A 98 -5.91 20.43 -39.58
N MET A 99 -6.59 19.68 -40.45
CA MET A 99 -7.24 18.42 -40.09
C MET A 99 -6.23 17.38 -39.57
N GLN A 100 -5.07 17.24 -40.23
CA GLN A 100 -3.97 16.38 -39.79
C GLN A 100 -3.51 16.73 -38.38
N HIS A 101 -3.31 18.02 -38.11
CA HIS A 101 -2.90 18.49 -36.80
C HIS A 101 -3.93 18.15 -35.71
N GLN A 102 -5.23 18.32 -36.00
CA GLN A 102 -6.31 17.98 -35.07
C GLN A 102 -6.40 16.48 -34.78
N ILE A 103 -6.26 15.63 -35.80
CA ILE A 103 -6.24 14.17 -35.63
C ILE A 103 -5.07 13.74 -34.74
N GLU A 104 -3.88 14.28 -35.00
CA GLU A 104 -2.69 13.96 -34.21
C GLU A 104 -2.85 14.42 -32.75
N GLN A 105 -3.35 15.64 -32.53
CA GLN A 105 -3.64 16.14 -31.18
C GLN A 105 -4.67 15.28 -30.45
N ALA A 106 -5.75 14.90 -31.11
CA ALA A 106 -6.77 14.04 -30.53
C ALA A 106 -6.20 12.66 -30.17
N ARG A 107 -5.37 12.07 -31.03
CA ARG A 107 -4.71 10.79 -30.79
C ARG A 107 -3.72 10.85 -29.62
N GLN A 108 -2.87 11.89 -29.58
CA GLN A 108 -1.93 12.09 -28.47
C GLN A 108 -2.66 12.29 -27.14
N THR A 109 -3.77 13.04 -27.15
CA THR A 109 -4.60 13.26 -25.96
C THR A 109 -5.21 11.94 -25.49
N ALA A 110 -5.84 11.18 -26.38
CA ALA A 110 -6.39 9.86 -26.05
C ALA A 110 -5.32 8.88 -25.52
N GLN A 111 -4.12 8.87 -26.12
CA GLN A 111 -3.03 8.01 -25.67
C GLN A 111 -2.48 8.44 -24.29
N ARG A 112 -2.40 9.75 -24.02
CA ARG A 112 -2.08 10.26 -22.69
C ARG A 112 -3.15 9.87 -21.68
N ASP A 113 -4.42 10.00 -22.01
CA ASP A 113 -5.53 9.65 -21.11
C ASP A 113 -5.51 8.15 -20.77
N VAL A 114 -5.30 7.28 -21.75
CA VAL A 114 -5.15 5.82 -21.52
C VAL A 114 -3.95 5.52 -20.63
N THR A 115 -2.82 6.18 -20.86
CA THR A 115 -1.60 5.98 -20.05
C THR A 115 -1.79 6.47 -18.62
N ASN A 116 -2.41 7.64 -18.45
CA ASN A 116 -2.74 8.21 -17.15
C ASN A 116 -3.70 7.31 -16.38
N TYR A 117 -4.78 6.83 -17.03
CA TYR A 117 -5.75 5.93 -16.41
C TYR A 117 -5.11 4.63 -15.91
N ARG A 118 -4.25 3.99 -16.73
CA ARG A 118 -3.50 2.78 -16.33
C ARG A 118 -2.57 3.05 -15.15
N SER A 119 -1.89 4.19 -15.16
CA SER A 119 -0.97 4.59 -14.08
C SER A 119 -1.71 4.84 -12.77
N LEU A 120 -2.87 5.51 -12.84
CA LEU A 120 -3.73 5.74 -11.68
C LEU A 120 -4.20 4.41 -11.09
N LEU A 121 -4.78 3.51 -11.90
CA LEU A 121 -5.22 2.19 -11.44
C LEU A 121 -4.10 1.34 -10.82
N ALA A 122 -2.88 1.42 -11.36
CA ALA A 122 -1.72 0.71 -10.84
C ALA A 122 -1.19 1.29 -9.52
N SER A 123 -1.41 2.58 -9.27
CA SER A 123 -0.95 3.27 -8.05
C SER A 123 -1.93 3.19 -6.88
N LEU A 124 -3.16 2.72 -7.10
CA LEU A 124 -4.18 2.65 -6.07
C LEU A 124 -3.86 1.56 -5.03
N PRO A 125 -3.93 1.86 -3.71
CA PRO A 125 -3.75 0.87 -2.65
C PRO A 125 -4.98 -0.04 -2.47
N VAL A 126 -5.91 -0.03 -3.43
CA VAL A 126 -7.12 -0.86 -3.47
C VAL A 126 -7.08 -1.76 -4.70
N GLY A 127 -7.56 -2.98 -4.55
CA GLY A 127 -7.84 -3.86 -5.67
C GLY A 127 -9.06 -3.38 -6.43
N VAL A 128 -8.96 -3.25 -7.75
CA VAL A 128 -10.06 -2.85 -8.63
C VAL A 128 -10.26 -3.91 -9.69
N ILE A 129 -11.47 -4.44 -9.77
CA ILE A 129 -11.90 -5.43 -10.75
C ILE A 129 -13.17 -4.92 -11.41
N ASN A 130 -13.29 -4.98 -12.73
CA ASN A 130 -14.55 -4.72 -13.42
C ASN A 130 -15.03 -6.00 -14.08
N ILE A 131 -16.34 -6.25 -14.01
CA ILE A 131 -17.00 -7.44 -14.55
C ILE A 131 -18.16 -7.00 -15.42
N ASN A 132 -18.17 -7.47 -16.66
CA ASN A 132 -19.25 -7.20 -17.60
C ASN A 132 -20.43 -8.18 -17.44
N ARG A 133 -21.53 -7.93 -18.15
CA ARG A 133 -22.73 -8.79 -18.15
C ARG A 133 -22.48 -10.25 -18.55
N ALA A 134 -21.42 -10.54 -19.30
CA ALA A 134 -21.05 -11.90 -19.69
C ALA A 134 -20.23 -12.60 -18.60
N HIS A 135 -20.16 -12.04 -17.38
CA HIS A 135 -19.31 -12.52 -16.28
C HIS A 135 -17.84 -12.66 -16.70
N THR A 136 -17.38 -11.72 -17.53
CA THR A 136 -15.98 -11.63 -17.96
C THR A 136 -15.34 -10.42 -17.31
N ILE A 137 -14.15 -10.63 -16.77
CA ILE A 137 -13.33 -9.56 -16.18
C ILE A 137 -12.64 -8.81 -17.31
N ASP A 138 -12.85 -7.51 -17.39
CA ASP A 138 -12.27 -6.61 -18.39
C ASP A 138 -11.20 -5.68 -17.79
N VAL A 139 -11.35 -5.29 -16.52
CA VAL A 139 -10.36 -4.52 -15.76
C VAL A 139 -9.93 -5.31 -14.53
N PHE A 140 -8.62 -5.38 -14.32
CA PHE A 140 -8.02 -6.00 -13.15
C PHE A 140 -6.66 -5.31 -12.89
N ASN A 141 -6.50 -4.61 -11.77
CA ASN A 141 -5.24 -3.92 -11.44
C ASN A 141 -4.25 -4.83 -10.69
N GLU A 142 -2.99 -4.37 -10.55
CA GLU A 142 -1.94 -5.13 -9.86
C GLU A 142 -2.29 -5.38 -8.39
N THR A 143 -2.80 -4.38 -7.68
CA THR A 143 -3.21 -4.50 -6.28
C THR A 143 -4.25 -5.60 -6.08
N ALA A 144 -5.23 -5.76 -6.98
CA ALA A 144 -6.20 -6.85 -6.89
C ALA A 144 -5.53 -8.22 -7.03
N ALA A 145 -4.46 -8.32 -7.82
CA ALA A 145 -3.71 -9.56 -8.03
C ALA A 145 -3.00 -9.96 -6.74
N ASP A 146 -2.33 -9.00 -6.12
CA ASP A 146 -1.61 -9.17 -4.86
C ASP A 146 -2.56 -9.53 -3.71
N LEU A 147 -3.70 -8.84 -3.59
CA LEU A 147 -4.70 -9.10 -2.55
C LEU A 147 -5.35 -10.47 -2.70
N LEU A 148 -5.62 -10.92 -3.93
CA LEU A 148 -6.22 -12.23 -4.20
C LEU A 148 -5.19 -13.37 -4.31
N GLY A 149 -3.88 -13.06 -4.31
CA GLY A 149 -2.80 -14.04 -4.39
C GLY A 149 -2.73 -14.75 -5.74
N ILE A 150 -3.08 -14.07 -6.84
CA ILE A 150 -3.13 -14.64 -8.19
C ILE A 150 -2.26 -13.83 -9.16
N GLN A 151 -1.92 -14.43 -10.30
CA GLN A 151 -1.33 -13.67 -11.39
C GLN A 151 -2.39 -12.82 -12.08
N ARG A 152 -2.04 -11.57 -12.37
CA ARG A 152 -2.91 -10.64 -13.09
C ARG A 152 -3.24 -11.19 -14.48
N PRO A 153 -4.53 -11.25 -14.86
CA PRO A 153 -4.90 -11.66 -16.20
C PRO A 153 -4.57 -10.56 -17.23
N GLU A 154 -3.87 -10.95 -18.31
CA GLU A 154 -3.52 -10.04 -19.41
C GLU A 154 -4.65 -9.88 -20.44
N THR A 155 -5.55 -10.86 -20.51
CA THR A 155 -6.70 -10.88 -21.42
C THR A 155 -8.00 -11.00 -20.64
N PRO A 156 -9.13 -10.57 -21.21
CA PRO A 156 -10.43 -10.79 -20.59
C PRO A 156 -10.67 -12.28 -20.33
N ILE A 157 -11.03 -12.63 -19.09
CA ILE A 157 -11.27 -14.02 -18.67
C ILE A 157 -12.53 -14.13 -17.82
N ALA A 158 -13.12 -15.32 -17.79
CA ALA A 158 -14.33 -15.58 -17.02
C ALA A 158 -14.07 -15.38 -15.52
N GLU A 159 -14.99 -14.68 -14.85
CA GLU A 159 -14.96 -14.41 -13.41
C GLU A 159 -14.68 -15.68 -12.58
N SER A 160 -15.38 -16.77 -12.92
CA SER A 160 -15.29 -18.06 -12.22
C SER A 160 -13.92 -18.75 -12.27
N MET A 161 -13.04 -18.35 -13.21
CA MET A 161 -11.67 -18.89 -13.28
C MET A 161 -10.73 -18.20 -12.27
N VAL A 162 -11.07 -16.98 -11.89
CA VAL A 162 -10.25 -16.05 -11.09
C VAL A 162 -10.76 -16.00 -9.65
N ILE A 163 -12.05 -15.70 -9.50
CA ILE A 163 -12.73 -15.54 -8.22
C ILE A 163 -13.26 -16.91 -7.81
N ARG A 164 -12.51 -17.60 -6.96
CA ARG A 164 -12.87 -18.94 -6.45
C ARG A 164 -13.49 -18.90 -5.05
N GLN A 165 -13.44 -17.74 -4.42
CA GLN A 165 -13.98 -17.53 -3.09
C GLN A 165 -15.51 -17.39 -3.18
N PHE A 166 -16.21 -18.37 -2.60
CA PHE A 166 -17.67 -18.46 -2.63
C PHE A 166 -18.35 -17.15 -2.16
N THR A 167 -17.88 -16.58 -1.05
CA THR A 167 -18.45 -15.35 -0.46
C THR A 167 -18.30 -14.12 -1.37
N LEU A 168 -17.20 -14.02 -2.11
CA LEU A 168 -16.99 -12.93 -3.07
C LEU A 168 -17.90 -13.10 -4.29
N SER A 169 -17.99 -14.32 -4.83
CA SER A 169 -18.87 -14.62 -5.96
C SER A 169 -20.35 -14.42 -5.64
N GLU A 170 -20.77 -14.75 -4.42
CA GLU A 170 -22.13 -14.51 -3.93
C GLU A 170 -22.46 -13.01 -3.90
N LEU A 171 -21.55 -12.17 -3.38
CA LEU A 171 -21.72 -10.72 -3.32
C LEU A 171 -21.84 -10.10 -4.72
N ILE A 172 -21.02 -10.56 -5.67
CA ILE A 172 -21.06 -10.14 -7.08
C ILE A 172 -22.40 -10.54 -7.71
N THR A 173 -22.80 -11.80 -7.54
CA THR A 173 -24.08 -12.33 -8.06
C THR A 173 -25.26 -11.56 -7.51
N GLN A 174 -25.26 -11.26 -6.21
CA GLN A 174 -26.29 -10.45 -5.55
C GLN A 174 -26.34 -9.04 -6.14
N THR A 175 -25.19 -8.44 -6.46
CA THR A 175 -25.11 -7.11 -7.07
C THR A 175 -25.72 -7.11 -8.47
N PHE A 176 -25.39 -8.10 -9.31
CA PHE A 176 -26.01 -8.27 -10.63
C PHE A 176 -27.53 -8.45 -10.56
N ASN A 177 -28.00 -9.27 -9.61
CA ASN A 177 -29.43 -9.58 -9.45
C ASN A 177 -30.24 -8.41 -8.89
N THR A 178 -29.70 -7.72 -7.89
CA THR A 178 -30.41 -6.62 -7.20
C THR A 178 -30.22 -5.27 -7.88
N GLN A 179 -29.20 -5.12 -8.72
CA GLN A 179 -28.81 -3.86 -9.37
C GLN A 179 -28.54 -2.74 -8.36
N LYS A 180 -28.13 -3.10 -7.15
CA LYS A 180 -27.80 -2.18 -6.06
C LYS A 180 -26.39 -2.46 -5.58
N ASN A 181 -25.70 -1.39 -5.23
CA ASN A 181 -24.37 -1.48 -4.63
C ASN A 181 -24.43 -2.33 -3.35
N GLN A 182 -23.46 -3.21 -3.18
CA GLN A 182 -23.29 -3.99 -1.96
C GLN A 182 -21.93 -3.64 -1.33
N GLN A 183 -21.85 -3.79 -0.01
CA GLN A 183 -20.62 -3.61 0.74
C GLN A 183 -20.62 -4.64 1.87
N SER A 184 -19.51 -5.37 2.01
CA SER A 184 -19.36 -6.38 3.05
C SER A 184 -17.90 -6.60 3.40
N ILE A 185 -17.64 -6.98 4.65
CA ILE A 185 -16.33 -7.45 5.10
C ILE A 185 -16.30 -8.97 4.92
N LEU A 186 -15.42 -9.44 4.06
CA LEU A 186 -15.26 -10.85 3.73
C LEU A 186 -13.99 -11.41 4.36
N ASN A 187 -14.08 -12.63 4.90
CA ASN A 187 -12.94 -13.40 5.33
C ASN A 187 -12.51 -14.32 4.18
N LEU A 188 -11.38 -14.04 3.55
CA LEU A 188 -10.88 -14.81 2.41
C LEU A 188 -9.62 -15.57 2.82
N GLN A 189 -9.53 -16.84 2.41
CA GLN A 189 -8.33 -17.64 2.58
C GLN A 189 -7.43 -17.43 1.35
N ILE A 190 -6.29 -16.77 1.54
CA ILE A 190 -5.32 -16.45 0.50
C ILE A 190 -3.98 -17.08 0.85
N ASN A 191 -3.46 -17.95 0.00
CA ASN A 191 -2.17 -18.64 0.20
C ASN A 191 -2.03 -19.39 1.54
N GLY A 192 -3.14 -19.82 2.14
CA GLY A 192 -3.17 -20.50 3.43
C GLY A 192 -3.52 -19.60 4.61
N ASP A 193 -3.35 -18.28 4.48
CA ASP A 193 -3.65 -17.30 5.52
C ASP A 193 -5.08 -16.78 5.42
N MET A 194 -5.73 -16.56 6.56
CA MET A 194 -7.04 -15.90 6.63
C MET A 194 -6.86 -14.39 6.65
N LYS A 195 -7.31 -13.72 5.59
CA LYS A 195 -7.29 -12.26 5.46
C LYS A 195 -8.70 -11.70 5.47
N GLN A 196 -8.82 -10.45 5.90
CA GLN A 196 -10.10 -9.74 6.00
C GLN A 196 -10.11 -8.57 5.03
N TYR A 197 -11.04 -8.61 4.08
CA TYR A 197 -11.16 -7.59 3.04
C TYR A 197 -12.50 -6.90 3.13
N GLU A 198 -12.49 -5.58 3.07
CA GLU A 198 -13.69 -4.82 2.73
C GLU A 198 -13.89 -4.87 1.22
N VAL A 199 -15.03 -5.41 0.80
CA VAL A 199 -15.39 -5.52 -0.61
C VAL A 199 -16.62 -4.66 -0.87
N SER A 200 -16.48 -3.73 -1.79
CA SER A 200 -17.58 -2.92 -2.31
C SER A 200 -17.83 -3.31 -3.76
N THR A 201 -19.06 -3.71 -4.08
CA THR A 201 -19.50 -4.02 -5.45
C THR A 201 -20.45 -2.92 -5.90
N LEU A 202 -20.05 -2.18 -6.93
CA LEU A 202 -20.77 -1.04 -7.47
C LEU A 202 -21.42 -1.45 -8.78
N TYR A 203 -22.74 -1.37 -8.83
CA TYR A 203 -23.49 -1.61 -10.05
C TYR A 203 -23.51 -0.33 -10.89
N HIS A 204 -23.09 -0.43 -12.15
CA HIS A 204 -23.13 0.68 -13.09
C HIS A 204 -23.89 0.27 -14.37
N GLN A 205 -24.86 1.07 -14.77
CA GLN A 205 -25.46 0.99 -16.10
C GLN A 205 -24.69 1.93 -17.03
N GLY A 206 -23.76 1.38 -17.81
CA GLY A 206 -23.00 2.17 -18.78
C GLY A 206 -23.90 2.76 -19.87
N ASN A 207 -23.40 3.79 -20.57
CA ASN A 207 -24.06 4.49 -21.68
C ASN A 207 -24.47 3.58 -22.86
N LEU A 208 -24.02 2.32 -22.90
CA LEU A 208 -24.25 1.35 -23.98
C LEU A 208 -25.10 0.14 -23.56
N LYS A 209 -26.09 0.28 -22.64
CA LYS A 209 -27.05 -0.80 -22.27
C LYS A 209 -26.43 -2.10 -21.71
N HIS A 210 -25.19 -2.07 -21.23
CA HIS A 210 -24.58 -3.20 -20.55
C HIS A 210 -24.45 -2.90 -19.05
N ALA A 211 -24.93 -3.83 -18.23
CA ALA A 211 -24.73 -3.80 -16.80
C ALA A 211 -23.29 -4.24 -16.50
N GLU A 212 -22.59 -3.42 -15.72
CA GLU A 212 -21.23 -3.69 -15.26
C GLU A 212 -21.22 -3.64 -13.73
N VAL A 213 -20.38 -4.49 -13.13
CA VAL A 213 -20.14 -4.49 -11.69
C VAL A 213 -18.66 -4.22 -11.47
N MET A 214 -18.37 -3.07 -10.86
CA MET A 214 -17.04 -2.72 -10.39
C MET A 214 -16.87 -3.19 -8.96
N ILE A 215 -15.80 -3.92 -8.69
CA ILE A 215 -15.45 -4.45 -7.37
C ILE A 215 -14.23 -3.69 -6.88
N ILE A 216 -14.33 -3.15 -5.68
CA ILE A 216 -13.24 -2.51 -4.96
C ILE A 216 -12.95 -3.35 -3.73
N ILE A 217 -11.69 -3.78 -3.58
CA ILE A 217 -11.20 -4.62 -2.50
C ILE A 217 -10.17 -3.84 -1.70
N TYR A 218 -10.36 -3.74 -0.39
CA TYR A 218 -9.45 -3.07 0.52
C TYR A 218 -9.04 -4.00 1.68
N ASP A 219 -7.74 -4.09 1.98
CA ASP A 219 -7.22 -4.94 3.06
C ASP A 219 -7.43 -4.29 4.42
N LEU A 220 -8.33 -4.87 5.21
CA LEU A 220 -8.60 -4.47 6.59
C LEU A 220 -7.92 -5.39 7.61
N THR A 221 -7.12 -6.37 7.18
CA THR A 221 -6.58 -7.43 8.05
C THR A 221 -5.82 -6.82 9.23
N SER A 222 -4.87 -5.92 8.97
CA SER A 222 -4.05 -5.31 10.03
C SER A 222 -4.88 -4.39 10.95
N VAL A 223 -5.81 -3.63 10.37
CA VAL A 223 -6.67 -2.70 11.12
C VAL A 223 -7.58 -3.47 12.08
N LEU A 224 -8.30 -4.48 11.58
CA LEU A 224 -9.18 -5.31 12.39
C LEU A 224 -8.41 -6.17 13.39
N GLN A 225 -7.18 -6.59 13.07
CA GLN A 225 -6.32 -7.28 14.02
C GLN A 225 -5.95 -6.39 15.21
N VAL A 226 -5.60 -5.12 14.96
CA VAL A 226 -5.34 -4.13 16.03
C VAL A 226 -6.60 -3.87 16.85
N GLU A 227 -7.76 -3.69 16.20
CA GLU A 227 -9.03 -3.49 16.89
C GLU A 227 -9.40 -4.68 17.80
N ARG A 228 -9.24 -5.91 17.30
CA ARG A 228 -9.43 -7.13 18.10
C ARG A 228 -8.49 -7.19 19.30
N MET A 229 -7.20 -6.93 19.11
CA MET A 229 -6.23 -6.90 20.22
C MET A 229 -6.60 -5.85 21.28
N GLN A 230 -7.14 -4.69 20.88
CA GLN A 230 -7.63 -3.67 21.81
C GLN A 230 -8.88 -4.13 22.57
N SER A 231 -9.84 -4.75 21.87
CA SER A 231 -11.06 -5.27 22.47
C SER A 231 -10.76 -6.40 23.46
N ASP A 232 -9.92 -7.35 23.08
CA ASP A 232 -9.46 -8.45 23.94
C ASP A 232 -8.72 -7.92 25.18
N PHE A 233 -7.91 -6.87 25.01
CA PHE A 233 -7.26 -6.19 26.13
C PHE A 233 -8.28 -5.59 27.11
N LEU A 234 -9.30 -4.88 26.62
CA LEU A 234 -10.33 -4.28 27.47
C LEU A 234 -11.16 -5.35 28.20
N ALA A 235 -11.52 -6.44 27.49
CA ALA A 235 -12.23 -7.56 28.09
C ALA A 235 -11.40 -8.22 29.20
N ASN A 236 -10.14 -8.55 28.93
CA ASN A 236 -9.24 -9.19 29.89
C ASN A 236 -8.94 -8.27 31.09
N ALA A 237 -8.72 -6.98 30.87
CA ALA A 237 -8.55 -5.99 31.93
C ALA A 237 -9.79 -5.94 32.83
N SER A 238 -10.99 -5.92 32.24
CA SER A 238 -12.24 -5.90 32.99
C SER A 238 -12.40 -7.15 33.86
N HIS A 239 -12.06 -8.32 33.32
CA HIS A 239 -12.07 -9.58 34.07
C HIS A 239 -11.06 -9.59 35.24
N GLU A 240 -9.80 -9.22 34.98
CA GLU A 240 -8.74 -9.19 36.02
C GLU A 240 -8.97 -8.10 37.09
N LEU A 241 -9.71 -7.03 36.78
CA LEU A 241 -10.14 -6.03 37.77
C LEU A 241 -11.34 -6.53 38.59
N LYS A 242 -12.31 -7.21 37.97
CA LYS A 242 -13.55 -7.65 38.63
C LYS A 242 -13.30 -8.71 39.70
N THR A 243 -12.36 -9.64 39.48
CA THR A 243 -12.02 -10.71 40.42
C THR A 243 -11.53 -10.20 41.79
N PRO A 244 -10.44 -9.40 41.90
CA PRO A 244 -9.98 -8.86 43.18
C PRO A 244 -11.03 -7.93 43.82
N LEU A 245 -11.76 -7.16 43.02
CA LEU A 245 -12.83 -6.29 43.53
C LEU A 245 -13.95 -7.09 44.19
N THR A 246 -14.39 -8.18 43.57
CA THR A 246 -15.43 -9.06 44.12
C THR A 246 -14.95 -9.76 45.38
N ALA A 247 -13.68 -10.19 45.42
CA ALA A 247 -13.08 -10.77 46.63
C ALA A 247 -13.04 -9.76 47.78
N ILE A 248 -12.57 -8.54 47.52
CA ILE A 248 -12.53 -7.44 48.52
C ILE A 248 -13.94 -7.18 49.07
N THR A 249 -14.93 -7.01 48.20
CA THR A 249 -16.32 -6.77 48.62
C THR A 249 -16.86 -7.93 49.46
N GLY A 250 -16.67 -9.18 49.03
CA GLY A 250 -17.16 -10.35 49.77
C GLY A 250 -16.50 -10.53 51.15
N PHE A 251 -15.19 -10.25 51.28
CA PHE A 251 -14.52 -10.27 52.58
C PHE A 251 -14.97 -9.12 53.48
N ILE A 252 -15.20 -7.93 52.93
CA ILE A 252 -15.76 -6.80 53.69
C ILE A 252 -17.18 -7.11 54.17
N GLU A 253 -18.04 -7.69 53.32
CA GLU A 253 -19.39 -8.14 53.72
C GLU A 253 -19.33 -9.19 54.84
N THR A 254 -18.38 -10.13 54.76
CA THR A 254 -18.17 -11.14 55.80
C THR A 254 -17.69 -10.51 57.12
N LEU A 255 -16.79 -9.53 57.04
CA LEU A 255 -16.29 -8.76 58.18
C LEU A 255 -17.37 -7.89 58.84
N GLN A 256 -18.38 -7.45 58.09
CA GLN A 256 -19.54 -6.73 58.64
C GLN A 256 -20.50 -7.65 59.39
N GLY A 257 -20.42 -8.97 59.18
CA GLY A 257 -21.21 -9.99 59.87
C GLY A 257 -20.55 -10.52 61.16
N PRO A 258 -21.04 -11.67 61.68
CA PRO A 258 -20.54 -12.27 62.93
C PRO A 258 -19.04 -12.60 62.91
N ALA A 259 -18.45 -12.85 61.74
CA ALA A 259 -17.04 -13.14 61.58
C ALA A 259 -16.13 -11.95 61.94
N GLY A 260 -16.65 -10.72 61.89
CA GLY A 260 -15.92 -9.53 62.35
C GLY A 260 -15.69 -9.48 63.86
N ALA A 261 -16.46 -10.24 64.65
CA ALA A 261 -16.32 -10.28 66.10
C ALA A 261 -15.14 -11.17 66.56
N ASP A 262 -14.74 -12.15 65.76
CA ASP A 262 -13.57 -12.98 66.03
C ASP A 262 -12.28 -12.27 65.58
N GLN A 263 -11.35 -12.05 66.50
CA GLN A 263 -10.10 -11.34 66.25
C GLN A 263 -9.26 -12.02 65.16
N ALA A 264 -9.11 -13.35 65.24
CA ALA A 264 -8.25 -14.11 64.34
C ALA A 264 -8.80 -14.11 62.91
N THR A 265 -10.10 -14.36 62.74
CA THR A 265 -10.78 -14.29 61.45
C THR A 265 -10.73 -12.88 60.86
N ARG A 266 -10.91 -11.85 61.69
CA ARG A 266 -10.84 -10.45 61.24
C ARG A 266 -9.46 -10.08 60.71
N GLU A 267 -8.39 -10.42 61.44
CA GLU A 267 -7.01 -10.16 61.00
C GLU A 267 -6.70 -10.87 59.69
N MET A 268 -7.11 -12.14 59.56
CA MET A 268 -6.93 -12.91 58.33
C MET A 268 -7.65 -12.26 57.13
N PHE A 269 -8.92 -11.89 57.26
CA PHE A 269 -9.67 -11.26 56.17
C PHE A 269 -9.15 -9.86 55.82
N LEU A 270 -8.75 -9.05 56.81
CA LEU A 270 -8.13 -7.75 56.56
C LEU A 270 -6.81 -7.90 55.79
N ALA A 271 -6.01 -8.92 56.11
CA ALA A 271 -4.78 -9.22 55.36
C ALA A 271 -5.07 -9.60 53.91
N ILE A 272 -6.12 -10.40 53.65
CA ILE A 272 -6.54 -10.75 52.28
C ILE A 272 -7.03 -9.50 51.53
N VAL A 273 -7.87 -8.68 52.15
CA VAL A 273 -8.35 -7.41 51.56
C VAL A 273 -7.18 -6.49 51.20
N ALA A 274 -6.22 -6.32 52.10
CA ALA A 274 -5.03 -5.51 51.85
C ALA A 274 -4.20 -6.05 50.67
N GLN A 275 -4.05 -7.37 50.58
CA GLN A 275 -3.32 -8.02 49.50
C GLN A 275 -4.02 -7.86 48.14
N GLU A 276 -5.34 -8.05 48.08
CA GLU A 276 -6.11 -7.87 46.84
C GLU A 276 -6.17 -6.39 46.43
N ALA A 277 -6.24 -5.45 47.38
CA ALA A 277 -6.17 -4.01 47.09
C ALA A 277 -4.80 -3.62 46.49
N LYS A 278 -3.71 -4.16 47.04
CA LYS A 278 -2.35 -3.97 46.49
C LYS A 278 -2.24 -4.55 45.08
N ARG A 279 -2.81 -5.73 44.84
CA ARG A 279 -2.86 -6.35 43.50
C ARG A 279 -3.64 -5.48 42.51
N LEU A 280 -4.81 -4.98 42.90
CA LEU A 280 -5.62 -4.10 42.08
C LEU A 280 -4.87 -2.80 41.73
N SER A 281 -4.20 -2.19 42.71
CA SER A 281 -3.39 -0.99 42.48
C SER A 281 -2.24 -1.24 41.49
N SER A 282 -1.53 -2.36 41.63
CA SER A 282 -0.49 -2.77 40.67
C SER A 282 -1.06 -2.93 39.27
N LEU A 283 -2.22 -3.59 39.13
CA LEU A 283 -2.88 -3.81 37.85
C LEU A 283 -3.27 -2.49 37.16
N VAL A 284 -3.82 -1.54 37.91
CA VAL A 284 -4.15 -0.21 37.39
C VAL A 284 -2.90 0.54 36.95
N ASN A 285 -1.82 0.49 37.74
CA ASN A 285 -0.55 1.12 37.39
C ASN A 285 0.07 0.52 36.13
N ASP A 286 0.00 -0.80 35.95
CA ASP A 286 0.48 -1.49 34.75
C ASP A 286 -0.30 -1.06 33.50
N ILE A 287 -1.64 -0.97 33.60
CA ILE A 287 -2.51 -0.49 32.51
C ILE A 287 -2.17 0.96 32.13
N LEU A 288 -2.00 1.84 33.13
CA LEU A 288 -1.63 3.23 32.90
C LEU A 288 -0.24 3.35 32.27
N SER A 289 0.70 2.50 32.69
CA SER A 289 2.05 2.46 32.14
C SER A 289 2.04 2.03 30.68
N LEU A 290 1.28 0.97 30.34
CA LEU A 290 1.12 0.52 28.96
C LEU A 290 0.49 1.61 28.07
N SER A 291 -0.53 2.32 28.58
CA SER A 291 -1.13 3.46 27.87
C SER A 291 -0.13 4.61 27.64
N ARG A 292 0.75 4.89 28.61
CA ARG A 292 1.80 5.91 28.46
C ARG A 292 2.86 5.52 27.43
N VAL A 293 3.27 4.25 27.38
CA VAL A 293 4.25 3.77 26.39
C VAL A 293 3.73 3.95 24.96
N GLN A 294 2.44 3.69 24.74
CA GLN A 294 1.81 3.85 23.41
C GLN A 294 1.68 5.32 22.96
N GLN A 295 1.71 6.28 23.89
CA GLN A 295 1.71 7.69 23.52
C GLN A 295 3.11 8.10 23.03
N LYS A 296 3.23 8.42 21.74
CA LYS A 296 4.40 9.10 21.18
C LYS A 296 4.47 10.54 21.72
N ARG A 297 5.03 10.71 22.92
CA ARG A 297 5.44 12.02 23.42
C ARG A 297 6.92 12.21 23.12
N GLU A 298 7.29 13.41 22.68
CA GLU A 298 8.69 13.83 22.61
C GLU A 298 9.23 13.86 24.04
N ALA A 299 9.97 12.82 24.40
CA ALA A 299 10.64 12.73 25.68
C ALA A 299 12.14 12.95 25.45
N VAL A 300 12.75 13.74 26.32
CA VAL A 300 14.17 14.08 26.22
C VAL A 300 15.00 12.88 26.64
N GLN A 301 15.87 12.41 25.75
CA GLN A 301 16.85 11.38 26.09
C GLN A 301 17.96 11.97 26.95
N THR A 302 18.33 11.26 28.00
CA THR A 302 19.41 11.62 28.93
C THR A 302 20.49 10.54 28.92
N GLU A 303 21.69 10.88 29.40
CA GLU A 303 22.71 9.88 29.70
C GLU A 303 22.30 9.07 30.93
N LEU A 304 22.40 7.75 30.83
CA LEU A 304 21.97 6.79 31.83
C LEU A 304 23.13 5.84 32.14
N VAL A 305 23.46 5.71 33.43
CA VAL A 305 24.44 4.74 33.94
C VAL A 305 23.68 3.46 34.30
N ILE A 306 23.74 2.43 33.46
CA ILE A 306 22.92 1.22 33.64
C ILE A 306 23.28 0.47 34.92
N HIS A 307 24.57 0.46 35.30
CA HIS A 307 25.01 -0.15 36.55
C HIS A 307 24.25 0.40 37.77
N ASP A 308 24.14 1.73 37.87
CA ASP A 308 23.46 2.40 38.99
C ASP A 308 21.95 2.13 38.99
N MET A 309 21.34 2.12 37.79
CA MET A 309 19.92 1.80 37.65
C MET A 309 19.61 0.37 38.09
N VAL A 310 20.48 -0.60 37.78
CA VAL A 310 20.36 -1.99 38.27
C VAL A 310 20.50 -2.03 39.81
N ALA A 311 21.47 -1.30 40.37
CA ALA A 311 21.67 -1.23 41.82
C ALA A 311 20.46 -0.63 42.55
N GLU A 312 19.82 0.39 41.98
CA GLU A 312 18.56 0.95 42.48
C GLU A 312 17.45 -0.11 42.48
N GLN A 313 17.30 -0.88 41.39
CA GLN A 313 16.31 -1.96 41.34
C GLN A 313 16.58 -3.07 42.37
N TRP A 314 17.84 -3.36 42.69
CA TRP A 314 18.17 -4.33 43.75
C TRP A 314 17.63 -3.94 45.13
N GLN A 315 17.67 -2.65 45.48
CA GLN A 315 17.10 -2.18 46.75
C GLN A 315 15.60 -2.47 46.85
N HIS A 316 14.89 -2.40 45.72
CA HIS A 316 13.44 -2.62 45.67
C HIS A 316 13.05 -4.09 45.79
N VAL A 317 13.86 -5.01 45.26
CA VAL A 317 13.56 -6.45 45.28
C VAL A 317 14.24 -7.21 46.42
N MET A 318 15.15 -6.57 47.16
CA MET A 318 15.91 -7.19 48.26
C MET A 318 15.03 -7.96 49.26
N PRO A 319 13.88 -7.43 49.77
CA PRO A 319 13.08 -8.16 50.75
C PRO A 319 12.53 -9.48 50.20
N LEU A 320 12.18 -9.50 48.91
CA LEU A 320 11.67 -10.69 48.24
C LEU A 320 12.81 -11.67 47.90
N ALA A 321 13.97 -11.16 47.51
CA ALA A 321 15.17 -11.95 47.22
C ALA A 321 15.66 -12.67 48.49
N GLU A 322 15.74 -11.97 49.63
CA GLU A 322 16.12 -12.55 50.93
C GLU A 322 15.16 -13.66 51.38
N THR A 323 13.85 -13.45 51.21
CA THR A 323 12.83 -14.45 51.54
C THR A 323 13.06 -15.77 50.80
N LYS A 324 13.57 -15.70 49.56
CA LYS A 324 13.90 -16.86 48.73
C LYS A 324 15.40 -17.24 48.75
N ALA A 325 16.22 -16.53 49.52
CA ALA A 325 17.68 -16.66 49.51
C ALA A 325 18.30 -16.59 48.09
N VAL A 326 17.77 -15.70 47.22
CA VAL A 326 18.27 -15.53 45.85
C VAL A 326 19.49 -14.60 45.85
N GLN A 327 20.58 -15.02 45.22
CA GLN A 327 21.76 -14.17 45.06
C GLN A 327 21.59 -13.22 43.87
N LEU A 328 21.92 -11.95 44.08
CA LEU A 328 21.83 -10.91 43.06
C LEU A 328 23.24 -10.53 42.62
N ARG A 329 23.54 -10.67 41.31
CA ARG A 329 24.80 -10.25 40.70
C ARG A 329 24.56 -9.21 39.61
N ASN A 330 25.26 -8.09 39.76
CA ASN A 330 25.36 -7.06 38.74
C ASN A 330 26.74 -7.15 38.09
N ASP A 331 26.80 -7.69 36.87
CA ASP A 331 28.03 -7.79 36.07
C ASP A 331 28.02 -6.72 34.95
N VAL A 332 27.22 -5.66 35.10
CA VAL A 332 27.25 -4.49 34.22
C VAL A 332 28.46 -3.62 34.58
N PRO A 333 29.28 -3.16 33.62
CA PRO A 333 30.38 -2.24 33.92
C PRO A 333 29.90 -0.92 34.54
N ASP A 334 30.62 -0.41 35.55
CA ASP A 334 30.29 0.84 36.25
C ASP A 334 30.21 2.06 35.30
N ASP A 335 30.98 2.04 34.22
CA ASP A 335 31.04 3.07 33.17
C ASP A 335 30.11 2.79 31.98
N PHE A 336 29.18 1.84 32.11
CA PHE A 336 28.22 1.51 31.06
C PHE A 336 27.14 2.58 30.90
N ILE A 337 27.47 3.59 30.11
CA ILE A 337 26.58 4.73 29.80
C ILE A 337 25.87 4.50 28.46
N ILE A 338 24.57 4.74 28.43
CA ILE A 338 23.76 4.84 27.22
C ILE A 338 23.01 6.17 27.17
N ARG A 339 22.52 6.56 26.00
CA ARG A 339 21.59 7.68 25.86
C ARG A 339 20.19 7.14 25.62
N GLY A 340 19.24 7.48 26.49
CA GLY A 340 17.90 6.90 26.40
C GLY A 340 16.87 7.58 27.28
N LEU A 341 15.65 7.07 27.23
CA LEU A 341 14.55 7.53 28.08
C LEU A 341 14.64 6.82 29.43
N LYS A 342 14.99 7.57 30.49
CA LYS A 342 15.17 7.03 31.86
C LYS A 342 13.99 6.13 32.27
N THR A 343 12.76 6.63 32.12
CA THR A 343 11.53 5.93 32.51
C THR A 343 11.33 4.59 31.79
N ASP A 344 11.71 4.52 30.51
CA ASP A 344 11.49 3.33 29.69
C ASP A 344 12.51 2.25 30.07
N VAL A 345 13.77 2.64 30.30
CA VAL A 345 14.83 1.74 30.76
C VAL A 345 14.59 1.25 32.19
N GLU A 346 14.15 2.13 33.09
CA GLU A 346 13.73 1.75 34.46
C GLU A 346 12.63 0.71 34.42
N MET A 347 11.63 0.91 33.56
CA MET A 347 10.50 -0.01 33.46
C MET A 347 10.89 -1.36 32.86
N ILE A 348 11.82 -1.40 31.90
CA ILE A 348 12.41 -2.65 31.40
C ILE A 348 13.10 -3.38 32.55
N LEU A 349 14.03 -2.70 33.25
CA LEU A 349 14.80 -3.28 34.34
C LEU A 349 13.88 -3.81 35.45
N GLN A 350 12.95 -2.99 35.91
CA GLN A 350 12.01 -3.34 36.97
C GLN A 350 11.21 -4.61 36.61
N ASN A 351 10.63 -4.67 35.41
CA ASN A 351 9.82 -5.82 35.00
C ASN A 351 10.65 -7.11 34.86
N LEU A 352 11.84 -7.02 34.27
CA LEU A 352 12.71 -8.19 34.10
C LEU A 352 13.25 -8.68 35.45
N ILE A 353 13.74 -7.78 36.31
CA ILE A 353 14.30 -8.10 37.62
C ILE A 353 13.23 -8.67 38.56
N VAL A 354 12.06 -8.02 38.64
CA VAL A 354 10.96 -8.51 39.49
C VAL A 354 10.52 -9.91 39.04
N ASN A 355 10.42 -10.15 37.73
CA ASN A 355 10.09 -11.48 37.21
C ASN A 355 11.17 -12.52 37.53
N ALA A 356 12.46 -12.16 37.38
CA ALA A 356 13.58 -13.03 37.70
C ALA A 356 13.55 -13.49 39.17
N VAL A 357 13.26 -12.61 40.14
CA VAL A 357 13.13 -12.98 41.56
C VAL A 357 11.86 -13.80 41.81
N LYS A 358 10.74 -13.35 41.24
CA LYS A 358 9.43 -13.93 41.47
C LYS A 358 9.30 -15.37 40.96
N TYR A 359 9.91 -15.69 39.84
CA TYR A 359 9.91 -17.03 39.25
C TYR A 359 11.18 -17.83 39.56
N ASN A 360 12.07 -17.30 40.40
CA ASN A 360 13.23 -18.05 40.87
C ASN A 360 12.87 -19.16 41.87
N VAL A 361 13.79 -20.12 41.98
CA VAL A 361 13.81 -21.17 43.00
C VAL A 361 14.52 -20.68 44.28
N GLN A 362 14.35 -21.42 45.38
CA GLN A 362 15.02 -21.08 46.63
C GLN A 362 16.53 -21.33 46.54
N GLY A 363 17.34 -20.36 46.95
CA GLY A 363 18.80 -20.43 46.82
C GLY A 363 19.34 -20.22 45.40
N GLY A 364 18.48 -19.77 44.47
CA GLY A 364 18.89 -19.52 43.08
C GLY A 364 19.67 -18.21 42.90
N ASP A 365 20.01 -17.90 41.64
CA ASP A 365 20.82 -16.75 41.26
C ASP A 365 20.11 -15.90 40.20
N ILE A 366 20.42 -14.60 40.20
CA ILE A 366 20.06 -13.66 39.13
C ILE A 366 21.32 -12.89 38.72
N HIS A 367 21.61 -12.90 37.43
CA HIS A 367 22.75 -12.23 36.84
C HIS A 367 22.27 -11.21 35.80
N VAL A 368 22.67 -9.96 35.97
CA VAL A 368 22.42 -8.88 35.00
C VAL A 368 23.73 -8.52 34.31
N THR A 369 23.72 -8.55 32.98
CA THR A 369 24.87 -8.15 32.14
C THR A 369 24.40 -7.18 31.06
N ALA A 370 25.28 -6.29 30.63
CA ALA A 370 25.01 -5.40 29.51
C ALA A 370 26.24 -5.27 28.62
N TYR A 371 26.01 -5.16 27.31
CA TYR A 371 27.05 -4.89 26.32
C TYR A 371 26.54 -3.93 25.26
N LYS A 372 27.44 -3.19 24.62
CA LYS A 372 27.11 -2.30 23.51
C LYS A 372 28.14 -2.42 22.40
N ASP A 373 27.67 -2.32 21.16
CA ASP A 373 28.50 -2.20 19.97
C ASP A 373 28.39 -0.77 19.38
N HIS A 374 28.61 -0.59 18.08
CA HIS A 374 28.52 0.73 17.44
C HIS A 374 27.09 1.18 17.10
N GLN A 375 26.12 0.26 17.10
CA GLN A 375 24.75 0.51 16.64
C GLN A 375 23.70 0.19 17.70
N HIS A 376 23.97 -0.75 18.60
CA HIS A 376 23.03 -1.25 19.57
C HIS A 376 23.69 -1.47 20.93
N TRP A 377 22.85 -1.49 21.96
CA TRP A 377 23.19 -2.04 23.26
C TRP A 377 22.21 -3.13 23.63
N GLN A 378 22.66 -4.07 24.43
CA GLN A 378 21.87 -5.21 24.87
C GLN A 378 21.98 -5.38 26.38
N LEU A 379 20.83 -5.58 27.01
CA LEU A 379 20.66 -5.94 28.40
C LEU A 379 20.23 -7.40 28.50
N ASN A 380 20.91 -8.18 29.33
CA ASN A 380 20.55 -9.55 29.62
C ASN A 380 20.25 -9.71 31.11
N VAL A 381 19.07 -10.24 31.41
CA VAL A 381 18.68 -10.65 32.76
C VAL A 381 18.51 -12.17 32.76
N LYS A 382 19.39 -12.85 33.47
CA LYS A 382 19.41 -14.31 33.58
C LYS A 382 19.05 -14.74 35.00
N ASP A 383 18.12 -15.69 35.12
CA ASP A 383 17.76 -16.35 36.36
C ASP A 383 17.99 -17.88 36.29
N THR A 384 18.06 -18.53 37.45
CA THR A 384 18.09 -19.99 37.60
C THR A 384 16.73 -20.56 38.06
N GLY A 385 15.65 -19.90 37.66
CA GLY A 385 14.30 -20.19 38.13
C GLY A 385 13.65 -21.40 37.50
N ILE A 386 12.31 -21.44 37.56
CA ILE A 386 11.51 -22.58 37.09
C ILE A 386 11.56 -22.79 35.57
N GLY A 387 12.03 -21.79 34.81
CA GLY A 387 12.05 -21.81 33.35
C GLY A 387 10.67 -21.73 32.69
N ILE A 388 10.66 -21.68 31.35
CA ILE A 388 9.47 -21.48 30.52
C ILE A 388 9.44 -22.58 29.44
N PRO A 389 8.36 -23.38 29.37
CA PRO A 389 8.17 -24.39 28.32
C PRO A 389 8.25 -23.79 26.90
N THR A 390 8.87 -24.49 25.96
CA THR A 390 9.09 -24.01 24.58
C THR A 390 7.81 -23.56 23.88
N ASN A 391 6.69 -24.27 24.11
CA ASN A 391 5.38 -23.92 23.52
C ASN A 391 4.74 -22.65 24.11
N GLN A 392 5.27 -22.11 25.21
CA GLN A 392 4.78 -20.89 25.85
C GLN A 392 5.69 -19.68 25.60
N GLN A 393 6.93 -19.88 25.17
CA GLN A 393 7.94 -18.82 25.04
C GLN A 393 7.55 -17.70 24.06
N SER A 394 6.81 -17.99 22.99
CA SER A 394 6.30 -16.96 22.08
C SER A 394 5.16 -16.14 22.67
N ARG A 395 4.43 -16.71 23.64
CA ARG A 395 3.19 -16.15 24.20
C ARG A 395 3.41 -15.32 25.45
N ILE A 396 4.58 -15.40 26.10
CA ILE A 396 4.87 -14.65 27.33
C ILE A 396 4.86 -13.12 27.16
N PHE A 397 4.92 -12.64 25.91
CA PHE A 397 4.81 -11.22 25.57
C PHE A 397 3.37 -10.79 25.25
N GLU A 398 2.41 -11.72 25.19
CA GLU A 398 0.98 -11.42 25.07
C GLU A 398 0.47 -10.75 26.36
N ARG A 399 -0.44 -9.78 26.22
CA ARG A 399 -1.04 -9.08 27.36
C ARG A 399 -1.90 -10.04 28.18
N PHE A 400 -1.79 -9.96 29.51
CA PHE A 400 -2.51 -10.81 30.46
C PHE A 400 -2.18 -12.31 30.37
N TYR A 401 -1.19 -12.70 29.55
CA TYR A 401 -0.82 -14.10 29.46
C TYR A 401 -0.14 -14.58 30.74
N ARG A 402 -0.56 -15.76 31.19
CA ARG A 402 -0.01 -16.47 32.34
C ARG A 402 0.11 -17.93 31.93
N GLY A 403 1.23 -18.57 32.28
CA GLY A 403 1.38 -20.01 32.08
C GLY A 403 0.38 -20.82 32.90
N ASP A 404 0.35 -22.15 32.71
CA ASP A 404 -0.70 -23.04 33.22
C ASP A 404 -1.23 -22.71 34.63
N GLU A 405 -2.54 -22.44 34.66
CA GLU A 405 -3.23 -21.75 35.73
C GLU A 405 -3.25 -22.47 37.09
N SER A 406 -3.06 -23.79 37.12
CA SER A 406 -3.22 -24.60 38.35
C SER A 406 -1.98 -24.61 39.23
N ARG A 407 -0.77 -24.53 38.65
CA ARG A 407 0.51 -24.57 39.37
C ARG A 407 1.02 -23.16 39.70
N GLN A 408 0.84 -22.20 38.79
CA GLN A 408 1.38 -20.84 38.96
C GLN A 408 0.51 -19.94 39.85
N ARG A 409 -0.79 -20.21 40.01
CA ARG A 409 -1.67 -19.49 40.96
C ARG A 409 -1.18 -19.57 42.41
N LYS A 410 -0.51 -20.67 42.79
CA LYS A 410 0.09 -20.83 44.14
C LYS A 410 1.47 -20.21 44.28
N ILE A 411 2.18 -19.99 43.17
CA ILE A 411 3.60 -19.62 43.19
C ILE A 411 3.79 -18.10 43.11
N ALA A 412 2.93 -17.36 42.38
CA ALA A 412 3.12 -15.91 42.32
C ALA A 412 1.91 -15.08 41.83
N SER A 413 1.57 -14.01 42.56
CA SER A 413 0.61 -12.97 42.17
C SER A 413 1.21 -12.08 41.07
N GLY A 414 0.65 -12.07 39.87
CA GLY A 414 1.08 -11.23 38.75
C GLY A 414 -0.07 -10.82 37.86
N THR A 415 0.05 -9.64 37.26
CA THR A 415 -0.94 -9.05 36.34
C THR A 415 -0.86 -9.65 34.94
N GLY A 416 0.26 -10.29 34.58
CA GLY A 416 0.50 -10.77 33.20
C GLY A 416 0.79 -9.65 32.21
N LEU A 417 1.01 -8.41 32.68
CA LEU A 417 1.29 -7.25 31.83
C LEU A 417 2.78 -6.90 31.76
N GLY A 418 3.60 -7.34 32.72
CA GLY A 418 4.98 -6.88 32.82
C GLY A 418 5.84 -7.13 31.56
N LEU A 419 5.88 -8.36 31.05
CA LEU A 419 6.64 -8.67 29.83
C LEU A 419 6.01 -8.07 28.56
N ALA A 420 4.69 -7.88 28.54
CA ALA A 420 4.02 -7.17 27.45
C ALA A 420 4.41 -5.68 27.42
N ILE A 421 4.57 -5.04 28.59
CA ILE A 421 5.08 -3.67 28.72
C ILE A 421 6.52 -3.61 28.19
N VAL A 422 7.40 -4.54 28.60
CA VAL A 422 8.78 -4.60 28.07
C VAL A 422 8.76 -4.70 26.54
N ASN A 423 7.97 -5.63 25.98
CA ASN A 423 7.85 -5.81 24.54
C ASN A 423 7.37 -4.53 23.82
N GLU A 424 6.39 -3.82 24.37
CA GLU A 424 5.90 -2.56 23.80
C GLU A 424 6.97 -1.46 23.83
N ILE A 425 7.74 -1.34 24.92
CA ILE A 425 8.86 -0.39 25.01
C ILE A 425 9.94 -0.73 23.98
N VAL A 426 10.28 -2.00 23.83
CA VAL A 426 11.29 -2.46 22.87
C VAL A 426 10.85 -2.17 21.44
N ASN A 427 9.60 -2.48 21.09
CA ASN A 427 9.04 -2.18 19.77
C ASN A 427 8.96 -0.66 19.50
N LYS A 428 8.62 0.15 20.52
CA LYS A 428 8.64 1.63 20.43
C LYS A 428 10.02 2.16 20.05
N HIS A 429 11.10 1.50 20.46
CA HIS A 429 12.48 1.87 20.15
C HIS A 429 13.06 1.10 18.96
N ASN A 430 12.25 0.38 18.19
CA ASN A 430 12.70 -0.45 17.07
C ASN A 430 13.77 -1.49 17.48
N GLY A 431 13.70 -1.97 18.71
CA GLY A 431 14.62 -2.98 19.24
C GLY A 431 14.13 -4.41 19.07
N GLU A 432 14.84 -5.35 19.69
CA GLU A 432 14.55 -6.78 19.67
C GLU A 432 14.53 -7.34 21.09
N ILE A 433 13.59 -8.24 21.39
CA ILE A 433 13.54 -9.00 22.64
C ILE A 433 13.65 -10.49 22.35
N LYS A 434 14.53 -11.19 23.07
CA LYS A 434 14.74 -12.64 22.95
C LYS A 434 14.58 -13.31 24.30
N VAL A 435 14.06 -14.53 24.26
CA VAL A 435 13.97 -15.42 25.41
C VAL A 435 14.73 -16.71 25.12
N GLN A 436 15.58 -17.11 26.06
CA GLN A 436 16.22 -18.42 26.08
C GLN A 436 15.90 -19.05 27.43
N SER A 437 15.08 -20.10 27.42
CA SER A 437 14.61 -20.71 28.67
C SER A 437 14.51 -22.21 28.55
N GLN A 438 14.82 -22.89 29.66
CA GLN A 438 14.65 -24.33 29.81
C GLN A 438 14.01 -24.60 31.18
N VAL A 439 12.99 -25.46 31.18
CA VAL A 439 12.25 -25.84 32.38
C VAL A 439 13.20 -26.42 33.43
N ALA A 440 13.07 -25.93 34.67
CA ALA A 440 13.90 -26.28 35.83
C ALA A 440 15.39 -25.92 35.72
N VAL A 441 15.79 -25.14 34.71
CA VAL A 441 17.15 -24.62 34.56
C VAL A 441 17.19 -23.11 34.76
N GLY A 442 16.23 -22.39 34.18
CA GLY A 442 16.12 -20.95 34.30
C GLY A 442 15.79 -20.25 32.99
N THR A 443 15.80 -18.93 33.02
CA THR A 443 15.45 -18.07 31.88
C THR A 443 16.48 -16.99 31.69
N THR A 444 16.83 -16.68 30.44
CA THR A 444 17.55 -15.48 30.05
C THR A 444 16.64 -14.66 29.14
N ILE A 445 16.37 -13.42 29.54
CA ILE A 445 15.68 -12.44 28.71
C ILE A 445 16.71 -11.41 28.26
N SER A 446 16.77 -11.21 26.95
CA SER A 446 17.71 -10.34 26.26
C SER A 446 16.94 -9.24 25.57
N VAL A 447 17.23 -7.98 25.90
CA VAL A 447 16.64 -6.80 25.28
C VAL A 447 17.72 -6.02 24.55
N THR A 448 17.58 -5.86 23.24
CA THR A 448 18.50 -5.13 22.38
C THR A 448 17.83 -3.87 21.87
N LEU A 449 18.45 -2.72 22.08
CA LEU A 449 17.93 -1.41 21.65
C LEU A 449 19.01 -0.65 20.85
N PRO A 450 18.63 0.19 19.87
CA PRO A 450 19.57 1.08 19.19
C PRO A 450 20.22 2.08 20.16
N LEU A 451 21.47 2.47 19.87
CA LEU A 451 22.25 3.48 20.63
C LEU A 451 21.86 4.94 20.35
#